data_AF-A0A558DQA5-F1
#
_entry.id   AF-A0A558DQA5-F1
#
_cell.length_a   1.000
_cell.length_b   1.000
_cell.length_c   1.000
_cell.angle_alpha   90.00
_cell.angle_beta   90.00
_cell.angle_gamma   90.00
#
_symmetry.space_group_name_H-M   'P 1'
#
loop_
_entity.id
_entity.type
_entity.pdbx_description
1 polymer ?
#
loop_
_entity_poly.entity_id
_entity_poly.type
_entity_poly.pdbx_seq_one_letter_code
_entity_poly.pdbx_strand_id
1 'polypeptide(L)'
;MKTTFNTHLFSKQALSALFIVGTIFTGTVFSHGGATGVVKERMELMKEVGDNMKQVGAMVKGQAPFDSMTIAKNAKSISDAGPHITKLFPNDSLHKPSEALPAIWEEWDQFSALSDKLSDEANKLQEVAQGGDKRAITMQFAKLGKVCSGCHTDYRKKEEK
;
A
#
# COMPACT_ATOMS: atom_id res chain seq x y z
N MET A 1 43.88 65.29 -14.66
CA MET A 1 43.36 66.28 -15.63
C MET A 1 42.91 65.52 -16.89
N LYS A 2 41.66 65.73 -17.33
CA LYS A 2 40.94 65.12 -18.50
C LYS A 2 40.43 63.68 -18.28
N THR A 3 39.19 63.42 -17.84
CA THR A 3 37.87 63.43 -18.53
C THR A 3 37.73 62.52 -19.75
N THR A 4 36.90 61.48 -19.64
CA THR A 4 35.81 61.18 -20.59
C THR A 4 34.76 60.22 -19.98
N PHE A 5 33.50 60.61 -20.17
CA PHE A 5 32.25 59.90 -19.93
C PHE A 5 32.11 58.69 -20.88
N ASN A 6 31.40 57.63 -20.47
CA ASN A 6 30.38 57.06 -21.36
C ASN A 6 29.25 56.35 -20.60
N THR A 7 28.03 56.72 -20.96
CA THR A 7 26.74 56.27 -20.44
C THR A 7 26.08 55.34 -21.46
N HIS A 8 25.71 54.13 -21.06
CA HIS A 8 24.70 53.29 -21.73
C HIS A 8 23.98 52.51 -20.62
N LEU A 9 22.83 52.96 -20.11
CA LEU A 9 21.50 52.78 -20.71
C LEU A 9 21.29 51.36 -21.29
N PHE A 10 20.93 50.41 -20.42
CA PHE A 10 20.24 49.18 -20.79
C PHE A 10 19.03 49.06 -19.86
N SER A 11 17.89 49.58 -20.30
CA SER A 11 16.81 48.85 -20.99
C SER A 11 15.92 48.11 -20.00
N LYS A 12 14.79 48.76 -19.69
CA LYS A 12 13.62 48.20 -19.01
C LYS A 12 13.05 47.10 -19.91
N GLN A 13 13.06 45.85 -19.46
CA GLN A 13 12.25 44.79 -20.06
C GLN A 13 11.23 44.35 -19.02
N ALA A 14 9.96 44.53 -19.38
CA ALA A 14 8.80 44.31 -18.55
C ALA A 14 8.60 42.82 -18.25
N LEU A 15 8.42 42.47 -16.97
CA LEU A 15 7.96 41.16 -16.54
C LEU A 15 6.43 41.10 -16.68
N SER A 16 5.96 40.54 -17.79
CA SER A 16 4.56 40.12 -17.95
C SER A 16 4.35 38.80 -17.22
N ALA A 17 3.70 38.84 -16.06
CA ALA A 17 3.26 37.65 -15.33
C ALA A 17 2.02 37.06 -16.02
N LEU A 18 2.21 35.97 -16.77
CA LEU A 18 1.12 35.19 -17.34
C LEU A 18 0.61 34.19 -16.27
N PHE A 19 -0.48 34.54 -15.59
CA PHE A 19 -1.23 33.60 -14.76
C PHE A 19 -1.89 32.55 -15.65
N ILE A 20 -1.27 31.37 -15.78
CA ILE A 20 -1.95 30.19 -16.32
C ILE A 20 -2.82 29.63 -15.22
N VAL A 21 -4.11 29.96 -15.26
CA VAL A 21 -5.15 29.27 -14.48
C VAL A 21 -5.31 27.87 -15.07
N GLY A 22 -4.57 26.92 -14.51
CA GLY A 22 -4.73 25.50 -14.83
C GLY A 22 -5.99 24.97 -14.16
N THR A 23 -7.04 24.74 -14.95
CA THR A 23 -8.25 24.04 -14.50
C THR A 23 -7.88 22.61 -14.14
N ILE A 24 -7.83 22.30 -12.84
CA ILE A 24 -7.62 20.93 -12.36
C ILE A 24 -8.92 20.15 -12.63
N PHE A 25 -8.90 19.32 -13.66
CA PHE A 25 -9.96 18.35 -13.95
C PHE A 25 -9.88 17.24 -12.88
N THR A 26 -10.78 17.26 -11.90
CA THR A 26 -10.91 16.18 -10.91
C THR A 26 -11.69 15.02 -11.53
N GLY A 27 -11.00 14.19 -12.32
CA GLY A 27 -11.54 12.89 -12.72
C GLY A 27 -11.81 12.05 -11.48
N THR A 28 -13.03 11.54 -11.33
CA THR A 28 -13.36 10.57 -10.27
C THR A 28 -12.60 9.27 -10.54
N VAL A 29 -11.48 9.08 -9.84
CA VAL A 29 -10.78 7.80 -9.81
C VAL A 29 -11.68 6.82 -9.06
N PHE A 30 -12.41 5.97 -9.79
CA PHE A 30 -13.11 4.84 -9.19
C PHE A 30 -12.06 3.87 -8.66
N SER A 31 -11.80 3.91 -7.34
CA SER A 31 -11.01 2.86 -6.71
C SER A 31 -11.70 1.51 -6.95
N HIS A 32 -10.90 0.48 -7.25
CA HIS A 32 -11.37 -0.91 -7.43
C HIS A 32 -12.31 -1.16 -8.62
N GLY A 33 -12.23 -0.38 -9.71
CA GLY A 33 -12.84 -0.76 -10.99
C GLY A 33 -14.35 -0.93 -10.98
N GLY A 34 -15.06 -0.20 -10.10
CA GLY A 34 -16.51 -0.28 -9.97
C GLY A 34 -17.03 -1.40 -9.07
N ALA A 35 -16.17 -1.99 -8.21
CA ALA A 35 -16.61 -2.93 -7.18
C ALA A 35 -17.73 -2.36 -6.31
N THR A 36 -18.66 -3.22 -5.88
CA THR A 36 -19.76 -2.86 -4.97
C THR A 36 -19.90 -3.90 -3.86
N GLY A 37 -20.64 -3.55 -2.81
CA GLY A 37 -20.92 -4.42 -1.66
C GLY A 37 -19.67 -5.07 -1.06
N VAL A 38 -19.80 -6.33 -0.65
CA VAL A 38 -18.73 -7.09 0.02
C VAL A 38 -17.45 -7.22 -0.81
N VAL A 39 -17.56 -7.18 -2.15
CA VAL A 39 -16.38 -7.22 -3.04
C VAL A 39 -15.57 -5.93 -2.92
N LYS A 40 -16.25 -4.78 -2.87
CA LYS A 40 -15.59 -3.50 -2.62
C LYS A 40 -14.94 -3.48 -1.24
N GLU A 41 -15.66 -3.91 -0.21
CA GLU A 41 -15.17 -3.92 1.17
C GLU A 41 -13.89 -4.76 1.33
N ARG A 42 -13.83 -5.97 0.78
CA ARG A 42 -12.59 -6.77 0.84
C ARG A 42 -11.45 -6.16 0.03
N MET A 43 -11.74 -5.55 -1.12
CA MET A 43 -10.68 -4.94 -1.93
C MET A 43 -10.10 -3.71 -1.23
N GLU A 44 -10.93 -2.92 -0.55
CA GLU A 44 -10.49 -1.80 0.30
C GLU A 44 -9.64 -2.28 1.48
N LEU A 45 -10.09 -3.30 2.22
CA LEU A 45 -9.31 -3.90 3.30
C LEU A 45 -7.95 -4.41 2.79
N MET A 46 -7.94 -5.16 1.69
CA MET A 46 -6.71 -5.70 1.11
C MET A 46 -5.78 -4.60 0.57
N LYS A 47 -6.35 -3.51 0.06
CA LYS A 47 -5.58 -2.34 -0.36
C LYS A 47 -4.89 -1.68 0.84
N GLU A 48 -5.59 -1.49 1.95
CA GLU A 48 -5.01 -0.94 3.17
C GLU A 48 -3.89 -1.83 3.71
N VAL A 49 -4.13 -3.14 3.82
CA VAL A 49 -3.11 -4.14 4.20
C VAL A 49 -1.90 -4.08 3.25
N GLY A 50 -2.15 -4.00 1.94
CA GLY A 50 -1.11 -3.90 0.93
C GLY A 50 -0.29 -2.61 1.03
N ASP A 51 -0.93 -1.48 1.33
CA ASP A 51 -0.26 -0.19 1.50
C ASP A 51 0.60 -0.16 2.79
N ASN A 52 0.12 -0.75 3.89
CA ASN A 52 0.92 -0.96 5.10
C ASN A 52 2.15 -1.86 4.83
N MET A 53 1.96 -2.98 4.12
CA MET A 53 3.06 -3.87 3.72
C MET A 53 4.09 -3.18 2.83
N LYS A 54 3.66 -2.31 1.91
CA LYS A 54 4.56 -1.51 1.06
C LYS A 54 5.39 -0.52 1.87
N GLN A 55 4.78 0.16 2.83
CA GLN A 55 5.50 1.11 3.70
C GLN A 55 6.58 0.41 4.51
N VAL A 56 6.25 -0.70 5.19
CA VAL A 56 7.24 -1.51 5.91
C VAL A 56 8.31 -2.02 4.95
N GLY A 57 7.90 -2.52 3.78
CA GLY A 57 8.77 -2.99 2.72
C GLY A 57 9.80 -1.95 2.28
N ALA A 58 9.40 -0.69 2.12
CA ALA A 58 10.30 0.40 1.76
C ALA A 58 11.35 0.65 2.86
N MET A 59 10.96 0.62 4.13
CA MET A 59 11.88 0.82 5.26
C MET A 59 12.91 -0.32 5.40
N VAL A 60 12.45 -1.58 5.31
CA VAL A 60 13.37 -2.75 5.43
C VAL A 60 14.31 -2.86 4.23
N LYS A 61 13.89 -2.42 3.03
CA LYS A 61 14.71 -2.37 1.82
C LYS A 61 15.62 -1.14 1.73
N GLY A 62 15.54 -0.21 2.69
CA GLY A 62 16.33 1.03 2.68
C GLY A 62 15.89 2.06 1.63
N GLN A 63 14.66 1.94 1.13
CA GLN A 63 14.03 2.89 0.20
C GLN A 63 13.33 4.05 0.93
N ALA A 64 13.14 3.91 2.25
CA ALA A 64 12.66 4.93 3.16
C ALA A 64 13.51 4.90 4.45
N PRO A 65 13.55 5.99 5.25
CA PRO A 65 14.20 5.97 6.55
C PRO A 65 13.66 4.84 7.43
N PHE A 66 14.56 4.15 8.13
CA PHE A 66 14.18 3.07 9.01
C PHE A 66 13.57 3.63 10.29
N ASP A 67 12.31 3.32 10.54
CA ASP A 67 11.58 3.71 11.75
C ASP A 67 10.83 2.49 12.30
N SER A 68 11.37 1.92 13.38
CA SER A 68 10.83 0.70 13.98
C SER A 68 9.44 0.91 14.60
N MET A 69 9.13 2.12 15.07
CA MET A 69 7.82 2.41 15.65
C MET A 69 6.76 2.57 14.57
N THR A 70 7.11 3.17 13.43
CA THR A 70 6.24 3.18 12.26
C THR A 70 6.03 1.77 11.71
N ILE A 71 7.06 0.92 11.70
CA ILE A 71 6.91 -0.50 11.33
C ILE A 71 5.95 -1.21 12.28
N ALA A 72 6.10 -1.03 13.59
CA ALA A 72 5.23 -1.63 14.59
C ALA A 72 3.76 -1.20 14.40
N LYS A 73 3.52 0.09 14.11
CA LYS A 73 2.18 0.62 13.81
C LYS A 73 1.56 -0.02 12.56
N ASN A 74 2.31 -0.11 11.46
CA ASN A 74 1.83 -0.74 10.24
C ASN A 74 1.55 -2.24 10.44
N ALA A 75 2.42 -2.93 11.19
CA ALA A 75 2.25 -4.34 11.53
C ALA A 75 0.98 -4.57 12.39
N LYS A 76 0.70 -3.70 13.35
CA LYS A 76 -0.55 -3.69 14.13
C LYS A 76 -1.77 -3.58 13.22
N SER A 77 -1.78 -2.63 12.28
CA SER A 77 -2.90 -2.47 11.32
C SER A 77 -3.11 -3.72 10.45
N ILE A 78 -2.03 -4.37 9.99
CA ILE A 78 -2.13 -5.62 9.24
C ILE A 78 -2.69 -6.75 10.12
N SER A 79 -2.24 -6.83 11.37
CA SER A 79 -2.70 -7.84 12.31
C SER A 79 -4.20 -7.71 12.59
N ASP A 80 -4.66 -6.49 12.82
CA ASP A 80 -6.07 -6.19 13.09
C ASP A 80 -6.97 -6.58 11.91
N ALA A 81 -6.48 -6.52 10.67
CA ALA A 81 -7.23 -6.90 9.49
C ALA A 81 -7.48 -8.42 9.38
N GLY A 82 -6.55 -9.26 9.85
CA GLY A 82 -6.59 -10.72 9.69
C GLY A 82 -7.93 -11.36 10.08
N PRO A 83 -8.45 -11.13 11.31
CA PRO A 83 -9.74 -11.67 11.76
C PRO A 83 -10.98 -11.16 10.98
N HIS A 84 -10.83 -10.11 10.17
CA HIS A 84 -11.92 -9.55 9.37
C HIS A 84 -11.96 -10.09 7.95
N ILE A 85 -10.86 -10.64 7.44
CA ILE A 85 -10.75 -11.09 6.03
C ILE A 85 -11.82 -12.12 5.71
N THR A 86 -11.91 -13.22 6.47
CA THR A 86 -12.83 -14.33 6.18
C THR A 86 -14.30 -13.90 6.12
N LYS A 87 -14.69 -12.89 6.92
CA LYS A 87 -16.05 -12.34 6.93
C LYS A 87 -16.44 -11.67 5.60
N LEU A 88 -15.46 -11.29 4.79
CA LEU A 88 -15.67 -10.61 3.50
C LEU A 88 -15.62 -11.57 2.29
N PHE A 89 -15.64 -12.89 2.53
CA PHE A 89 -15.73 -13.92 1.49
C PHE A 89 -16.99 -14.80 1.66
N PRO A 90 -18.21 -14.22 1.66
CA PRO A 90 -19.42 -15.03 1.61
C PRO A 90 -19.49 -15.78 0.28
N ASN A 91 -20.24 -16.89 0.25
CA ASN A 91 -20.60 -17.58 -0.99
C ASN A 91 -21.19 -16.60 -2.02
N ASP A 92 -21.07 -16.95 -3.30
CA ASP A 92 -21.59 -16.17 -4.44
C ASP A 92 -20.99 -14.75 -4.59
N SER A 93 -19.89 -14.44 -3.91
CA SER A 93 -19.22 -13.14 -4.00
C SER A 93 -18.19 -13.02 -5.12
N LEU A 94 -18.31 -13.79 -6.21
CA LEU A 94 -17.35 -13.83 -7.32
C LEU A 94 -17.64 -12.85 -8.47
N HIS A 95 -18.66 -12.00 -8.33
CA HIS A 95 -19.01 -11.03 -9.37
C HIS A 95 -17.86 -10.05 -9.65
N LYS A 96 -17.75 -9.61 -10.91
CA LYS A 96 -16.73 -8.64 -11.32
C LYS A 96 -16.86 -7.36 -10.47
N PRO A 97 -15.73 -6.75 -10.07
CA PRO A 97 -14.35 -7.01 -10.52
C PRO A 97 -13.55 -7.96 -9.61
N SER A 98 -14.21 -8.88 -8.91
CA SER A 98 -13.53 -9.82 -8.01
C SER A 98 -12.38 -10.60 -8.68
N GLU A 99 -11.25 -10.62 -7.97
CA GLU A 99 -10.09 -11.46 -8.25
C GLU A 99 -10.06 -12.75 -7.42
N ALA A 100 -11.03 -12.97 -6.53
CA ALA A 100 -11.13 -14.21 -5.77
C ALA A 100 -11.37 -15.41 -6.70
N LEU A 101 -10.78 -16.56 -6.35
CA LEU A 101 -10.98 -17.83 -7.04
C LEU A 101 -12.02 -18.71 -6.30
N PRO A 102 -12.77 -19.58 -7.01
CA PRO A 102 -13.69 -20.55 -6.38
C PRO A 102 -13.03 -21.44 -5.33
N ALA A 103 -11.74 -21.74 -5.50
CA ALA A 103 -10.95 -22.56 -4.58
C ALA A 103 -11.01 -22.11 -3.10
N ILE A 104 -11.31 -20.83 -2.83
CA ILE A 104 -11.50 -20.32 -1.45
C ILE A 104 -12.56 -21.13 -0.69
N TRP A 105 -13.67 -21.47 -1.33
CA TRP A 105 -14.77 -22.19 -0.68
C TRP A 105 -14.60 -23.71 -0.75
N GLU A 106 -13.78 -24.21 -1.67
CA GLU A 106 -13.39 -25.63 -1.74
C GLU A 106 -12.34 -25.97 -0.67
N GLU A 107 -11.51 -24.99 -0.28
CA GLU A 107 -10.40 -25.12 0.66
C GLU A 107 -10.51 -24.11 1.81
N TRP A 108 -11.72 -23.97 2.38
CA TRP A 108 -12.02 -22.93 3.37
C TRP A 108 -11.13 -23.00 4.62
N ASP A 109 -10.80 -24.20 5.10
CA ASP A 109 -9.94 -24.38 6.27
C ASP A 109 -8.52 -23.88 6.00
N GLN A 110 -7.99 -24.11 4.79
CA GLN A 110 -6.68 -23.63 4.37
C GLN A 110 -6.68 -22.11 4.20
N PHE A 111 -7.72 -21.56 3.55
CA PHE A 111 -7.89 -20.13 3.38
C PHE A 111 -7.99 -19.39 4.72
N SER A 112 -8.83 -19.89 5.63
CA SER A 112 -9.00 -19.30 6.97
C SER A 112 -7.74 -19.41 7.81
N ALA A 113 -7.02 -20.55 7.76
CA ALA A 113 -5.75 -20.70 8.45
C ALA A 113 -4.68 -19.71 7.96
N LEU A 114 -4.65 -19.37 6.67
CA LEU A 114 -3.76 -18.32 6.15
C LEU A 114 -4.15 -16.92 6.64
N SER A 115 -5.45 -16.67 6.80
CA SER A 115 -5.97 -15.43 7.38
C SER A 115 -5.54 -15.25 8.84
N ASP A 116 -5.65 -16.31 9.64
CA ASP A 116 -5.20 -16.30 11.03
C ASP A 116 -3.68 -16.14 11.11
N LYS A 117 -2.95 -16.86 10.25
CA LYS A 117 -1.49 -16.75 10.17
C LYS A 117 -1.01 -15.36 9.74
N LEU A 118 -1.79 -14.62 8.95
CA LEU A 118 -1.50 -13.23 8.63
C LEU A 118 -1.51 -12.38 9.90
N SER A 119 -2.53 -12.55 10.75
CA SER A 119 -2.64 -11.85 12.04
C SER A 119 -1.47 -12.21 12.95
N ASP A 120 -1.16 -13.49 13.10
CA ASP A 120 -0.08 -13.98 13.95
C ASP A 120 1.30 -13.45 13.53
N GLU A 121 1.64 -13.56 12.24
CA GLU A 121 2.95 -13.11 11.76
C GLU A 121 3.09 -11.58 11.77
N ALA A 122 1.98 -10.86 11.64
CA ALA A 122 1.93 -9.40 11.78
C ALA A 122 2.07 -8.96 13.25
N ASN A 123 1.42 -9.66 14.20
CA ASN A 123 1.64 -9.44 15.63
C ASN A 123 3.11 -9.68 16.02
N LYS A 124 3.71 -10.77 15.56
CA LYS A 124 5.14 -11.03 15.77
C LYS A 124 6.02 -9.92 15.16
N LEU A 125 5.66 -9.40 13.99
CA LEU A 125 6.38 -8.28 13.39
C LEU A 125 6.27 -7.02 14.24
N GLN A 126 5.09 -6.73 14.79
CA GLN A 126 4.90 -5.62 15.72
C GLN A 126 5.80 -5.77 16.96
N GLU A 127 5.79 -6.93 17.61
CA GLU A 127 6.60 -7.21 18.81
C GLU A 127 8.11 -7.05 18.52
N VAL A 128 8.59 -7.67 17.44
CA VAL A 128 9.99 -7.58 17.03
C VAL A 128 10.37 -6.14 16.67
N ALA A 129 9.45 -5.38 16.08
CA ALA A 129 9.65 -3.98 15.75
C ALA A 129 9.81 -3.08 16.99
N GLN A 130 9.11 -3.38 18.09
CA GLN A 130 9.29 -2.66 19.36
C GLN A 130 10.70 -2.83 19.93
N GLY A 131 11.40 -3.93 19.61
CA GLY A 131 12.79 -4.18 20.00
C GLY A 131 13.84 -3.46 19.13
N GLY A 132 13.46 -2.93 17.96
CA GLY A 132 14.33 -2.11 17.10
C GLY A 132 15.44 -2.84 16.34
N ASP A 133 15.61 -4.15 16.50
CA ASP A 133 16.61 -4.93 15.76
C ASP A 133 16.23 -5.05 14.27
N LYS A 134 16.94 -4.30 13.42
CA LYS A 134 16.69 -4.26 11.98
C LYS A 134 16.77 -5.63 11.30
N ARG A 135 17.68 -6.51 11.72
CA ARG A 135 17.82 -7.85 11.13
C ARG A 135 16.62 -8.72 11.51
N ALA A 136 16.23 -8.72 12.79
CA ALA A 136 15.08 -9.45 13.28
C ALA A 136 13.79 -8.98 12.59
N ILE A 137 13.59 -7.65 12.47
CA ILE A 137 12.46 -7.04 11.77
C ILE A 137 12.43 -7.48 10.30
N THR A 138 13.57 -7.47 9.62
CA THR A 138 13.67 -7.88 8.21
C THR A 138 13.31 -9.36 8.01
N MET A 139 13.80 -10.24 8.89
CA MET A 139 13.47 -11.67 8.85
C MET A 139 11.98 -11.92 9.13
N GLN A 140 11.39 -11.20 10.09
CA GLN A 140 9.98 -11.34 10.43
C GLN A 140 9.07 -10.78 9.32
N PHE A 141 9.44 -9.65 8.72
CA PHE A 141 8.76 -9.10 7.55
C PHE A 141 8.75 -10.08 6.37
N ALA A 142 9.87 -10.79 6.13
CA ALA A 142 9.93 -11.79 5.08
C ALA A 142 9.00 -12.99 5.34
N LYS A 143 8.82 -13.41 6.60
CA LYS A 143 7.85 -14.44 6.97
C LYS A 143 6.42 -13.99 6.73
N LEU A 144 6.07 -12.76 7.15
CA LEU A 144 4.77 -12.16 6.88
C LEU A 144 4.48 -12.10 5.37
N GLY A 145 5.44 -11.65 4.57
CA GLY A 145 5.31 -11.61 3.11
C GLY A 145 5.05 -12.98 2.46
N LYS A 146 5.59 -14.07 3.02
CA LYS A 146 5.31 -15.44 2.55
C LYS A 146 3.86 -15.85 2.79
N VAL A 147 3.21 -15.37 3.84
CA VAL A 147 1.77 -15.61 4.07
C VAL A 147 0.95 -14.95 2.98
N CYS A 148 1.24 -13.69 2.66
CA CYS A 148 0.60 -12.97 1.55
C CYS A 148 0.76 -13.73 0.23
N SER A 149 1.98 -14.17 -0.08
CA SER A 149 2.27 -14.91 -1.31
C SER A 149 1.56 -16.26 -1.36
N GLY A 150 1.49 -17.00 -0.25
CA GLY A 150 0.78 -18.28 -0.21
C GLY A 150 -0.69 -18.10 -0.56
N CYS A 151 -1.38 -17.20 0.15
CA CYS A 151 -2.79 -16.92 -0.10
C CYS A 151 -3.06 -16.42 -1.53
N HIS A 152 -2.27 -15.48 -2.04
CA HIS A 152 -2.48 -14.95 -3.39
C HIS A 152 -2.13 -15.93 -4.51
N THR A 153 -1.23 -16.90 -4.26
CA THR A 153 -0.89 -17.92 -5.27
C THR A 153 -2.04 -18.89 -5.47
N ASP A 154 -2.72 -19.25 -4.38
CA ASP A 154 -3.73 -20.30 -4.38
C ASP A 154 -5.14 -19.73 -4.63
N TYR A 155 -5.42 -18.52 -4.14
CA TYR A 155 -6.80 -18.01 -4.01
C TYR A 155 -7.10 -16.71 -4.76
N ARG A 156 -6.11 -16.11 -5.43
CA ARG A 156 -6.29 -14.87 -6.21
C ARG A 156 -5.94 -15.10 -7.68
N LYS A 157 -6.76 -14.57 -8.58
CA LYS A 157 -6.44 -14.52 -10.02
C LYS A 157 -5.06 -13.88 -10.21
N LYS A 158 -4.28 -14.44 -11.13
CA LYS A 158 -3.03 -13.80 -11.56
C LYS A 158 -3.37 -12.53 -12.32
N GLU A 159 -2.67 -11.45 -12.02
CA GLU A 159 -2.76 -10.24 -12.83
C GLU A 159 -2.22 -10.56 -14.23
N GLU A 160 -3.07 -10.49 -15.25
CA GLU A 160 -2.60 -10.39 -16.63
C GLU A 160 -1.97 -9.00 -16.78
N LYS A 161 -0.66 -8.97 -16.99
CA LYS A 161 0.11 -7.74 -17.22
C LYS A 161 0.10 -7.36 -18.68
#